data_AF-A0A847JPK6-F1
#
_entry.id   AF-A0A847JPK6-F1
#
_cell.length_a   1.000
_cell.length_b   1.000
_cell.length_c   1.000
_cell.angle_alpha   90.00
_cell.angle_beta   90.00
_cell.angle_gamma   90.00
#
_symmetry.space_group_name_H-M   'P 1'
#
loop_
_entity.id
_entity.type
_entity.pdbx_description
1 polymer ?
#
loop_
_entity_poly.entity_id
_entity_poly.type
_entity_poly.pdbx_seq_one_letter_code
_entity_poly.pdbx_strand_id
1 'polypeptide(L)'
;DDIVQKDFLGRIKEGISRLSNGKEHLQDLLERRKPLLRQSIVRDLLEENYSDPQEVADLLADSGIKIRGDEGFAVSIASISSSLHEEFLQNPYSATRFALLNIEEAIELKWDNRAFSCSIGPKSIAILFLLESQDYDSFLRDLESFHYDLKEIYHIDIMLSCGNYASTLSEVPPSYRTAKRLLDYVEDHQAGKHMFVNSQCIPVLPAPQIYSIEIESRIIAAVRTGNIQILDKTIQELLKNAKKADLAKGYNRPLAYHTLIHGLELTLQRLEHMEIIINEPNYQEMDDEQRLNFLLDKIKDIAIKKKEANSSDEIDLSKRLEDYIKGRFSNPNLTLYMVAKDFGKKETWMYDYCKNQFGETFSSKLQSFRLSRAKELLAQTELSIEEISIQIGYGNSHSFRRAFKRVSGSTPAEYREFIGKENKE
;
A
#
# COMPACT_ATOMS: atom_id res chain seq x y z
N ASP A 1 39.45 -33.89 76.38
CA ASP A 1 38.17 -33.69 75.68
C ASP A 1 37.84 -32.22 75.40
N ASP A 2 37.98 -31.29 76.35
CA ASP A 2 37.65 -29.86 76.14
C ASP A 2 38.49 -29.13 75.06
N ILE A 3 39.75 -29.54 74.83
CA ILE A 3 40.63 -28.89 73.84
C ILE A 3 40.24 -29.27 72.41
N VAL A 4 39.78 -30.50 72.19
CA VAL A 4 39.34 -30.98 70.87
C VAL A 4 37.96 -30.40 70.51
N GLN A 5 37.08 -30.23 71.51
CA GLN A 5 35.78 -29.57 71.29
C GLN A 5 35.91 -28.07 70.97
N LYS A 6 36.85 -27.35 71.60
CA LYS A 6 37.11 -25.93 71.28
C LYS A 6 37.66 -25.74 69.86
N ASP A 7 38.54 -26.62 69.41
CA ASP A 7 39.13 -26.55 68.07
C ASP A 7 38.10 -26.91 66.97
N PHE A 8 37.20 -27.86 67.27
CA PHE A 8 36.08 -28.21 66.38
C PHE A 8 35.04 -27.08 66.25
N LEU A 9 34.65 -26.46 67.37
CA LEU A 9 33.74 -25.29 67.37
C LEU A 9 34.37 -24.06 66.69
N GLY A 10 35.69 -23.87 66.82
CA GLY A 10 36.45 -22.83 66.12
C GLY A 10 36.42 -23.01 64.60
N ARG A 11 36.65 -24.24 64.13
CA ARG A 11 36.57 -24.59 62.70
C ARG A 11 35.16 -24.47 62.12
N ILE A 12 34.13 -24.82 62.89
CA ILE A 12 32.74 -24.61 62.47
C ILE A 12 32.41 -23.12 62.41
N LYS A 13 32.85 -22.30 63.38
CA LYS A 13 32.67 -20.84 63.32
C LYS A 13 33.41 -20.21 62.13
N GLU A 14 34.64 -20.61 61.86
CA GLU A 14 35.36 -20.16 60.66
C GLU A 14 34.66 -20.60 59.37
N GLY A 15 34.16 -21.84 59.31
CA GLY A 15 33.40 -22.35 58.18
C GLY A 15 32.11 -21.56 57.94
N ILE A 16 31.36 -21.27 59.01
CA ILE A 16 30.14 -20.46 58.95
C ILE A 16 30.46 -19.01 58.58
N SER A 17 31.50 -18.39 59.13
CA SER A 17 31.92 -17.03 58.74
C SER A 17 32.42 -16.97 57.29
N ARG A 18 33.12 -18.00 56.78
CA ARG A 18 33.52 -18.07 55.37
C ARG A 18 32.33 -18.29 54.44
N LEU A 19 31.36 -19.11 54.84
CA LEU A 19 30.11 -19.29 54.09
C LEU A 19 29.21 -18.05 54.14
N SER A 20 29.14 -17.36 55.28
CA SER A 20 28.38 -16.13 55.45
C SER A 20 29.01 -14.99 54.64
N ASN A 21 30.33 -14.79 54.75
CA ASN A 21 31.06 -13.82 53.94
C ASN A 21 31.02 -14.19 52.45
N GLY A 22 31.08 -15.48 52.11
CA GLY A 22 30.94 -15.96 50.74
C GLY A 22 29.53 -15.71 50.19
N LYS A 23 28.49 -15.87 51.01
CA LYS A 23 27.10 -15.57 50.65
C LYS A 23 26.84 -14.08 50.53
N GLU A 24 27.37 -13.26 51.44
CA GLU A 24 27.32 -11.80 51.35
C GLU A 24 28.09 -11.29 50.12
N HIS A 25 29.26 -11.87 49.81
CA HIS A 25 30.03 -11.53 48.62
C HIS A 25 29.33 -11.97 47.33
N LEU A 26 28.68 -13.16 47.31
CA LEU A 26 27.85 -13.59 46.19
C LEU A 26 26.60 -12.72 46.04
N GLN A 27 25.96 -12.33 47.15
CA GLN A 27 24.83 -11.39 47.12
C GLN A 27 25.28 -10.03 46.60
N ASP A 28 26.42 -9.51 47.04
CA ASP A 28 26.99 -8.25 46.52
C ASP A 28 27.34 -8.36 45.03
N LEU A 29 27.91 -9.49 44.57
CA LEU A 29 28.16 -9.74 43.15
C LEU A 29 26.88 -9.90 42.32
N LEU A 30 25.83 -10.51 42.89
CA LEU A 30 24.53 -10.63 42.25
C LEU A 30 23.83 -9.27 42.19
N GLU A 31 23.81 -8.50 43.28
CA GLU A 31 23.31 -7.11 43.32
C GLU A 31 24.04 -6.23 42.30
N ARG A 32 25.36 -6.36 42.17
CA ARG A 32 26.17 -5.65 41.16
C ARG A 32 25.89 -6.10 39.73
N ARG A 33 25.35 -7.31 39.50
CA ARG A 33 25.01 -7.85 38.17
C ARG A 33 23.54 -7.68 37.79
N LYS A 34 22.65 -7.38 38.75
CA LYS A 34 21.22 -7.13 38.49
C LYS A 34 20.97 -6.07 37.43
N PRO A 35 21.68 -4.92 37.37
CA PRO A 35 21.43 -3.91 36.33
C PRO A 35 21.70 -4.42 34.92
N LEU A 36 22.75 -5.22 34.74
CA LEU A 36 23.11 -5.81 33.44
C LEU A 36 22.10 -6.88 33.01
N LEU A 37 21.57 -7.65 33.96
CA LEU A 37 20.50 -8.60 33.70
C LEU A 37 19.20 -7.90 33.29
N ARG A 38 18.83 -6.81 33.99
CA ARG A 38 17.68 -5.96 33.63
C ARG A 38 17.81 -5.41 32.21
N GLN A 39 18.97 -4.86 31.86
CA GLN A 39 19.23 -4.35 30.51
C GLN A 39 19.06 -5.43 29.44
N SER A 40 19.58 -6.65 29.67
CA SER A 40 19.40 -7.75 28.71
C SER A 40 17.95 -8.17 28.56
N ILE A 41 17.22 -8.33 29.67
CA ILE A 41 15.80 -8.73 29.65
C ILE A 41 14.94 -7.68 28.93
N VAL A 42 15.17 -6.39 29.22
CA VAL A 42 14.47 -5.30 28.53
C VAL A 42 14.81 -5.31 27.04
N ARG A 43 16.06 -5.52 26.65
CA ARG A 43 16.43 -5.64 25.23
C ARG A 43 15.70 -6.80 24.55
N ASP A 44 15.72 -7.98 25.17
CA ASP A 44 15.14 -9.19 24.60
C ASP A 44 13.61 -9.05 24.47
N LEU A 45 12.97 -8.36 25.43
CA LEU A 45 11.56 -7.98 25.36
C LEU A 45 11.29 -6.99 24.21
N LEU A 46 12.12 -5.96 24.04
CA LEU A 46 11.94 -4.95 22.99
C LEU A 46 12.16 -5.53 21.58
N GLU A 47 13.10 -6.45 21.43
CA GLU A 47 13.48 -7.07 20.14
C GLU A 47 12.66 -8.32 19.79
N GLU A 48 11.70 -8.73 20.64
CA GLU A 48 10.85 -9.90 20.42
C GLU A 48 11.65 -11.22 20.35
N ASN A 49 12.78 -11.29 21.06
CA ASN A 49 13.67 -12.46 21.12
C ASN A 49 13.24 -13.48 22.19
N TYR A 50 11.94 -13.66 22.39
CA TYR A 50 11.38 -14.56 23.40
C TYR A 50 10.32 -15.49 22.79
N SER A 51 10.23 -16.71 23.33
CA SER A 51 9.31 -17.74 22.82
C SER A 51 7.96 -17.74 23.55
N ASP A 52 7.91 -17.28 24.80
CA ASP A 52 6.70 -17.22 25.63
C ASP A 52 6.64 -15.91 26.45
N PRO A 53 5.56 -15.11 26.36
CA PRO A 53 5.36 -13.92 27.20
C PRO A 53 5.38 -14.20 28.72
N GLN A 54 5.00 -15.40 29.14
CA GLN A 54 4.95 -15.76 30.57
C GLN A 54 6.36 -15.94 31.16
N GLU A 55 7.29 -16.48 30.39
CA GLU A 55 8.70 -16.63 30.75
C GLU A 55 9.36 -15.26 30.97
N VAL A 56 9.01 -14.27 30.15
CA VAL A 56 9.50 -12.89 30.30
C VAL A 56 8.91 -12.23 31.54
N ALA A 57 7.64 -12.48 31.87
CA ALA A 57 7.03 -11.97 33.09
C ALA A 57 7.72 -12.50 34.36
N ASP A 58 8.10 -13.79 34.37
CA ASP A 58 8.84 -14.41 35.48
C ASP A 58 10.27 -13.84 35.58
N LEU A 59 10.97 -13.66 34.45
CA LEU A 59 12.30 -13.03 34.41
C LEU A 59 12.28 -11.56 34.87
N LEU A 60 11.23 -10.82 34.51
CA LEU A 60 11.02 -9.45 34.99
C LEU A 60 10.80 -9.43 36.50
N ALA A 61 9.97 -10.34 37.04
CA ALA A 61 9.72 -10.45 38.48
C ALA A 61 11.01 -10.77 39.27
N ASP A 62 11.83 -11.70 38.77
CA ASP A 62 13.11 -12.10 39.37
C ASP A 62 14.16 -10.99 39.33
N SER A 63 14.08 -10.10 38.33
CA SER A 63 14.95 -8.92 38.22
C SER A 63 14.53 -7.76 39.13
N GLY A 64 13.42 -7.89 39.86
CA GLY A 64 12.88 -6.91 40.80
C GLY A 64 11.83 -5.97 40.20
N ILE A 65 11.32 -6.26 39.00
CA ILE A 65 10.27 -5.51 38.32
C ILE A 65 8.93 -6.13 38.70
N LYS A 66 8.24 -5.54 39.66
CA LYS A 66 6.93 -6.04 40.12
C LYS A 66 5.81 -5.33 39.38
N ILE A 67 5.24 -6.00 38.37
CA ILE A 67 4.07 -5.54 37.63
C ILE A 67 2.84 -5.70 38.54
N ARG A 68 2.19 -4.60 38.94
CA ARG A 68 0.87 -4.66 39.59
C ARG A 68 -0.20 -4.77 38.49
N GLY A 69 -1.25 -5.55 38.71
CA GLY A 69 -2.19 -5.99 37.66
C GLY A 69 -2.94 -4.90 36.88
N ASP A 70 -2.92 -3.63 37.31
CA ASP A 70 -3.50 -2.48 36.61
C ASP A 70 -2.45 -1.56 35.95
N GLU A 71 -1.17 -1.91 36.03
CA GLU A 71 -0.07 -1.17 35.41
C GLU A 71 0.16 -1.64 33.97
N GLY A 72 0.31 -0.68 33.06
CA GLY A 72 0.77 -0.92 31.71
C GLY A 72 2.16 -0.35 31.48
N PHE A 73 2.54 -0.28 30.21
CA PHE A 73 3.89 0.01 29.77
C PHE A 73 3.89 1.16 28.76
N ALA A 74 4.95 1.96 28.76
CA ALA A 74 5.28 2.83 27.65
C ALA A 74 6.76 2.72 27.32
N VAL A 75 7.09 2.76 26.03
CA VAL A 75 8.47 2.73 25.58
C VAL A 75 8.86 4.10 25.03
N SER A 76 9.92 4.67 25.58
CA SER A 76 10.56 5.88 25.07
C SER A 76 11.95 5.56 24.54
N ILE A 77 12.40 6.26 23.51
CA ILE A 77 13.79 6.18 23.02
C ILE A 77 14.40 7.58 23.07
N ALA A 78 15.55 7.68 23.74
CA ALA A 78 16.39 8.86 23.80
C ALA A 78 17.62 8.65 22.92
N SER A 79 17.90 9.58 22.00
CA SER A 79 19.08 9.59 21.14
C SER A 79 19.82 10.90 21.30
N ILE A 80 21.15 10.85 21.41
CA ILE A 80 21.97 12.05 21.52
C ILE A 80 22.09 12.71 20.13
N SER A 81 21.73 13.99 20.06
CA SER A 81 21.87 14.78 18.82
C SER A 81 23.34 14.86 18.38
N SER A 82 23.59 14.84 17.07
CA SER A 82 24.92 14.92 16.46
C SER A 82 25.66 16.23 16.76
N SER A 83 24.95 17.26 17.24
CA SER A 83 25.49 18.53 17.72
C SER A 83 25.93 18.44 19.19
N LEU A 84 26.94 17.61 19.49
CA LEU A 84 27.61 17.69 20.79
C LEU A 84 28.38 19.02 20.87
N HIS A 85 28.23 19.75 21.99
CA HIS A 85 28.92 21.02 22.26
C HIS A 85 30.44 20.93 22.01
N GLU A 86 31.08 22.05 21.65
CA GLU A 86 32.52 22.11 21.28
C GLU A 86 33.45 21.47 22.33
N GLU A 87 33.09 21.47 23.61
CA GLU A 87 33.83 20.82 24.71
C GLU A 87 33.96 19.29 24.55
N PHE A 88 33.01 18.66 23.87
CA PHE A 88 32.96 17.20 23.66
C PHE A 88 33.71 16.71 22.41
N LEU A 89 34.17 17.64 21.55
CA LEU A 89 34.92 17.32 20.33
C LEU A 89 36.31 16.73 20.60
N GLN A 90 36.87 16.91 21.80
CA GLN A 90 38.20 16.37 22.14
C GLN A 90 38.20 14.84 22.33
N ASN A 91 37.07 14.24 22.76
CA ASN A 91 36.91 12.79 22.81
C ASN A 91 35.42 12.38 22.72
N PRO A 92 34.88 12.25 21.48
CA PRO A 92 33.46 12.03 21.21
C PRO A 92 32.90 10.75 21.84
N TYR A 93 33.71 9.71 21.97
CA TYR A 93 33.28 8.43 22.56
C TYR A 93 33.11 8.52 24.07
N SER A 94 34.02 9.22 24.76
CA SER A 94 33.89 9.46 26.20
C SER A 94 32.72 10.40 26.54
N ALA A 95 32.51 11.42 25.70
CA ALA A 95 31.43 12.39 25.80
C ALA A 95 30.05 11.75 25.65
N THR A 96 29.86 10.97 24.59
CA THR A 96 28.60 10.28 24.31
C THR A 96 28.28 9.31 25.44
N ARG A 97 29.26 8.53 25.88
CA ARG A 97 29.08 7.57 26.98
C ARG A 97 28.75 8.26 28.31
N PHE A 98 29.37 9.42 28.58
CA PHE A 98 29.07 10.22 29.77
C PHE A 98 27.64 10.79 29.73
N ALA A 99 27.22 11.31 28.57
CA ALA A 99 25.85 11.80 28.39
C ALA A 99 24.81 10.70 28.58
N LEU A 100 25.05 9.50 28.02
CA LEU A 100 24.18 8.34 28.22
C LEU A 100 24.07 7.95 29.70
N LEU A 101 25.18 7.93 30.44
CA LEU A 101 25.18 7.62 31.89
C LEU A 101 24.39 8.66 32.69
N ASN A 102 24.53 9.95 32.38
CA ASN A 102 23.77 11.01 33.08
C ASN A 102 22.27 10.92 32.79
N ILE A 103 21.88 10.52 31.58
CA ILE A 103 20.48 10.28 31.24
C ILE A 103 19.93 9.11 32.07
N GLU A 104 20.67 8.00 32.17
CA GLU A 104 20.28 6.86 33.00
C GLU A 104 20.12 7.25 34.48
N GLU A 105 21.10 7.98 35.05
CA GLU A 105 21.04 8.46 36.44
C GLU A 105 19.87 9.41 36.68
N ALA A 106 19.61 10.34 35.75
CA ALA A 106 18.51 11.29 35.86
C ALA A 106 17.13 10.60 35.77
N ILE A 107 17.02 9.53 34.98
CA ILE A 107 15.80 8.70 34.90
C ILE A 107 15.57 7.97 36.22
N GLU A 108 16.61 7.36 36.78
CA GLU A 108 16.52 6.64 38.05
C GLU A 108 16.11 7.57 39.21
N LEU A 109 16.63 8.79 39.24
CA LEU A 109 16.28 9.80 40.24
C LEU A 109 14.84 10.30 40.14
N LYS A 110 14.28 10.41 38.91
CA LYS A 110 12.96 11.01 38.68
C LYS A 110 11.81 10.00 38.72
N TRP A 111 12.03 8.75 38.28
CA TRP A 111 10.98 7.72 38.18
C TRP A 111 11.15 6.53 39.14
N ASP A 112 12.08 6.59 40.10
CA ASP A 112 12.26 5.67 41.25
C ASP A 112 11.76 4.23 41.02
N ASN A 113 12.61 3.40 40.41
CA ASN A 113 12.34 1.98 40.10
C ASN A 113 11.15 1.69 39.17
N ARG A 114 10.54 2.70 38.52
CA ARG A 114 9.47 2.52 37.51
C ARG A 114 9.94 2.75 36.07
N ALA A 115 11.23 2.97 35.85
CA ALA A 115 11.83 3.16 34.54
C ALA A 115 13.06 2.25 34.37
N PHE A 116 13.17 1.59 33.22
CA PHE A 116 14.26 0.67 32.93
C PHE A 116 14.91 1.02 31.59
N SER A 117 16.17 1.42 31.63
CA SER A 117 16.94 1.76 30.43
C SER A 117 17.60 0.53 29.81
N CYS A 118 17.81 0.57 28.49
CA CYS A 118 18.65 -0.35 27.75
C CYS A 118 19.34 0.38 26.59
N SER A 119 20.65 0.16 26.42
CA SER A 119 21.39 0.66 25.26
C SER A 119 21.03 -0.15 24.01
N ILE A 120 20.58 0.54 22.96
CA ILE A 120 20.23 -0.05 21.65
C ILE A 120 21.29 0.28 20.60
N GLY A 121 22.07 1.33 20.82
CA GLY A 121 23.10 1.76 19.89
C GLY A 121 24.15 2.64 20.57
N PRO A 122 25.16 3.08 19.80
CA PRO A 122 26.26 3.86 20.34
C PRO A 122 25.84 5.25 20.87
N LYS A 123 24.66 5.75 20.49
CA LYS A 123 24.14 7.07 20.85
C LYS A 123 22.71 7.05 21.38
N SER A 124 22.11 5.88 21.56
CA SER A 124 20.67 5.74 21.79
C SER A 124 20.34 4.71 22.87
N ILE A 125 19.38 5.07 23.72
CA ILE A 125 18.86 4.26 24.82
C ILE A 125 17.34 4.15 24.68
N ALA A 126 16.79 2.95 24.84
CA ALA A 126 15.36 2.76 25.10
C ALA A 126 15.11 2.74 26.60
N ILE A 127 13.94 3.22 26.97
CA ILE A 127 13.48 3.31 28.34
C ILE A 127 12.07 2.71 28.37
N LEU A 128 11.90 1.66 29.17
CA LEU A 128 10.62 1.06 29.45
C LEU A 128 10.08 1.67 30.75
N PHE A 129 8.91 2.28 30.70
CA PHE A 129 8.22 2.86 31.85
C PHE A 129 7.04 2.00 32.27
N LEU A 130 6.88 1.82 33.58
CA LEU A 130 5.69 1.25 34.21
C LEU A 130 4.75 2.37 34.66
N LEU A 131 3.52 2.39 34.15
CA LEU A 131 2.56 3.42 34.47
C LEU A 131 1.12 2.93 34.36
N GLU A 132 0.22 3.56 35.11
CA GLU A 132 -1.22 3.31 35.04
C GLU A 132 -1.81 4.01 33.82
N SER A 133 -2.83 3.42 33.20
CA SER A 133 -3.44 3.95 31.96
C SER A 133 -3.96 5.38 32.09
N GLN A 134 -4.42 5.77 33.28
CA GLN A 134 -4.96 7.09 33.57
C GLN A 134 -3.88 8.19 33.62
N ASP A 135 -2.63 7.81 33.85
CA ASP A 135 -1.52 8.74 34.04
C ASP A 135 -0.74 9.00 32.74
N TYR A 136 -1.05 8.33 31.64
CA TYR A 136 -0.27 8.40 30.40
C TYR A 136 -0.11 9.83 29.85
N ASP A 137 -1.18 10.63 29.83
CA ASP A 137 -1.10 12.03 29.36
C ASP A 137 -0.31 12.92 30.33
N SER A 138 -0.32 12.61 31.63
CA SER A 138 0.52 13.31 32.61
C SER A 138 1.99 12.95 32.44
N PHE A 139 2.26 11.66 32.28
CA PHE A 139 3.58 11.12 32.00
C PHE A 139 4.21 11.75 30.76
N LEU A 140 3.45 11.93 29.67
CA LEU A 140 3.96 12.59 28.46
C LEU A 140 4.41 14.03 28.73
N ARG A 141 3.71 14.77 29.59
CA ARG A 141 4.11 16.14 30.00
C ARG A 141 5.35 16.11 30.90
N ASP A 142 5.44 15.14 31.81
CA ASP A 142 6.60 14.99 32.70
C ASP A 142 7.87 14.63 31.92
N LEU A 143 7.71 13.82 30.86
CA LEU A 143 8.77 13.39 29.97
C LEU A 143 9.20 14.52 29.01
N GLU A 144 8.27 15.37 28.58
CA GLU A 144 8.59 16.62 27.89
C GLU A 144 9.37 17.59 28.80
N SER A 145 8.94 17.78 30.05
CA SER A 145 9.68 18.58 31.03
C SER A 145 11.07 18.00 31.31
N PHE A 146 11.20 16.68 31.39
CA PHE A 146 12.48 16.01 31.58
C PHE A 146 13.45 16.27 30.43
N HIS A 147 12.95 16.30 29.19
CA HIS A 147 13.77 16.70 28.05
C HIS A 147 14.35 18.12 28.23
N TYR A 148 13.54 19.08 28.69
CA TYR A 148 14.02 20.44 28.98
C TYR A 148 15.04 20.47 30.13
N ASP A 149 14.81 19.71 31.20
CA ASP A 149 15.72 19.60 32.35
C ASP A 149 17.11 19.09 31.91
N LEU A 150 17.15 18.08 31.03
CA LEU A 150 18.41 17.53 30.50
C LEU A 150 19.20 18.54 29.65
N LYS A 151 18.50 19.43 28.96
CA LYS A 151 19.12 20.48 28.15
C LYS A 151 19.67 21.62 29.01
N GLU A 152 18.89 22.10 29.98
CA GLU A 152 19.26 23.24 30.82
C GLU A 152 20.31 22.89 31.89
N ILE A 153 20.15 21.74 32.57
CA ILE A 153 20.98 21.36 33.71
C ILE A 153 22.25 20.64 33.27
N TYR A 154 22.12 19.72 32.31
CA TYR A 154 23.23 18.85 31.89
C TYR A 154 23.87 19.29 30.58
N HIS A 155 23.31 20.30 29.91
CA HIS A 155 23.75 20.76 28.58
C HIS A 155 23.80 19.63 27.53
N ILE A 156 22.90 18.64 27.65
CA ILE A 156 22.81 17.50 26.73
C ILE A 156 21.63 17.72 25.79
N ASP A 157 21.93 17.92 24.51
CA ASP A 157 20.90 17.93 23.46
C ASP A 157 20.50 16.49 23.09
N ILE A 158 19.32 16.07 23.58
CA ILE A 158 18.73 14.77 23.25
C ILE A 158 17.49 14.92 22.38
N MET A 159 17.27 13.94 21.50
CA MET A 159 16.01 13.68 20.83
C MET A 159 15.28 12.58 21.60
N LEU A 160 14.04 12.85 21.99
CA LEU A 160 13.25 11.97 22.82
C LEU A 160 11.95 11.60 22.10
N SER A 161 11.70 10.30 21.95
CA SER A 161 10.54 9.78 21.24
C SER A 161 9.75 8.81 22.12
N CYS A 162 8.42 8.91 22.17
CA CYS A 162 7.57 8.01 22.98
C CYS A 162 6.54 7.27 22.13
N GLY A 163 6.49 5.95 22.28
CA GLY A 163 5.50 5.07 21.67
C GLY A 163 4.14 5.08 22.39
N ASN A 164 3.19 4.30 21.87
CA ASN A 164 1.84 4.16 22.45
C ASN A 164 1.86 3.50 23.83
N TYR A 165 0.84 3.77 24.63
CA TYR A 165 0.54 2.99 25.82
C TYR A 165 0.28 1.52 25.46
N ALA A 166 0.96 0.61 26.15
CA ALA A 166 0.84 -0.83 26.03
C ALA A 166 0.18 -1.38 27.29
N SER A 167 -1.02 -1.92 27.15
CA SER A 167 -1.79 -2.48 28.27
C SER A 167 -1.27 -3.85 28.71
N THR A 168 -0.53 -4.54 27.85
CA THR A 168 0.02 -5.88 28.10
C THR A 168 1.47 -5.98 27.64
N LEU A 169 2.20 -6.98 28.14
CA LEU A 169 3.60 -7.23 27.79
C LEU A 169 3.78 -7.48 26.28
N SER A 170 2.80 -8.09 25.62
CA SER A 170 2.80 -8.34 24.17
C SER A 170 2.66 -7.06 23.33
N GLU A 171 2.18 -5.96 23.92
CA GLU A 171 2.05 -4.66 23.25
C GLU A 171 3.32 -3.80 23.38
N VAL A 172 4.30 -4.23 24.17
CA VAL A 172 5.59 -3.55 24.35
C VAL A 172 6.42 -3.50 23.06
N PRO A 173 6.65 -4.61 22.31
CA PRO A 173 7.38 -4.54 21.04
C PRO A 173 6.71 -3.62 19.98
N PRO A 174 5.37 -3.66 19.77
CA PRO A 174 4.69 -2.66 18.93
C PRO A 174 4.89 -1.20 19.38
N SER A 175 4.88 -0.92 20.69
CA SER A 175 5.15 0.43 21.23
C SER A 175 6.59 0.86 20.94
N TYR A 176 7.56 -0.03 21.18
CA TYR A 176 8.97 0.21 20.87
C TYR A 176 9.22 0.50 19.39
N ARG A 177 8.64 -0.31 18.49
CA ARG A 177 8.70 -0.07 17.04
C ARG A 177 8.12 1.30 16.66
N THR A 178 7.09 1.75 17.36
CA THR A 178 6.49 3.08 17.16
C THR A 178 7.44 4.20 17.62
N ALA A 179 8.03 4.06 18.81
CA ALA A 179 9.01 5.01 19.32
C ALA A 179 10.24 5.11 18.40
N LYS A 180 10.75 3.98 17.90
CA LYS A 180 11.88 3.96 16.96
C LYS A 180 11.58 4.69 15.66
N ARG A 181 10.39 4.48 15.08
CA ARG A 181 9.93 5.20 13.89
C ARG A 181 9.86 6.72 14.11
N LEU A 182 9.41 7.13 15.29
CA LEU A 182 9.34 8.54 15.67
C LEU A 182 10.73 9.16 15.76
N LEU A 183 11.70 8.43 16.32
CA LEU A 183 13.08 8.88 16.41
C LEU A 183 13.70 9.06 15.02
N ASP A 184 13.59 8.05 14.16
CA ASP A 184 14.11 8.09 12.78
C ASP A 184 13.49 9.28 12.01
N TYR A 185 12.20 9.55 12.21
CA TYR A 185 11.51 10.70 11.61
C TYR A 185 12.10 12.06 12.06
N VAL A 186 12.41 12.22 13.34
CA VAL A 186 12.98 13.47 13.90
C VAL A 186 14.41 13.67 13.40
N GLU A 187 15.24 12.61 13.40
CA GLU A 187 16.62 12.64 12.91
C GLU A 187 16.70 13.10 11.45
N ASP A 188 15.80 12.61 10.58
CA ASP A 188 15.81 12.92 9.15
C ASP A 188 15.19 14.28 8.78
N HIS A 189 14.21 14.79 9.56
CA HIS A 189 13.36 15.91 9.13
C HIS A 189 13.48 17.19 9.95
N GLN A 190 14.08 17.16 11.15
CA GLN A 190 14.21 18.34 12.01
C GLN A 190 15.51 18.40 12.80
N ALA A 191 16.59 18.80 12.14
CA ALA A 191 17.71 19.42 12.83
C ALA A 191 17.25 20.77 13.47
N GLY A 192 16.73 20.72 14.70
CA GLY A 192 16.70 21.87 15.62
C GLY A 192 15.35 22.50 16.00
N LYS A 193 14.17 21.89 15.78
CA LYS A 193 12.88 22.51 16.19
C LYS A 193 11.96 21.70 17.10
N HIS A 194 11.93 20.37 17.03
CA HIS A 194 11.16 19.54 17.95
C HIS A 194 12.03 18.38 18.46
N MET A 195 12.52 18.52 19.69
CA MET A 195 13.39 17.54 20.34
C MET A 195 12.60 16.48 21.13
N PHE A 196 11.30 16.66 21.34
CA PHE A 196 10.40 15.66 21.92
C PHE A 196 9.23 15.37 20.97
N VAL A 197 8.96 14.09 20.70
CA VAL A 197 7.84 13.63 19.86
C VAL A 197 7.17 12.40 20.47
N ASN A 198 5.84 12.40 20.56
CA ASN A 198 5.08 11.24 21.01
C ASN A 198 4.12 10.74 19.90
N SER A 199 3.43 9.63 20.15
CA SER A 199 2.48 9.05 19.21
C SER A 199 1.25 9.91 18.94
N GLN A 200 0.91 10.86 19.82
CA GLN A 200 -0.17 11.84 19.63
C GLN A 200 0.27 13.04 18.77
N CYS A 201 1.58 13.34 18.72
CA CYS A 201 2.19 14.38 17.87
C CYS A 201 2.31 13.94 16.40
N ILE A 202 2.13 12.66 16.12
CA ILE A 202 1.88 12.20 14.76
C ILE A 202 0.44 12.59 14.46
N PRO A 203 0.18 13.41 13.42
CA PRO A 203 -1.17 13.43 12.86
C PRO A 203 -1.49 11.97 12.57
N VAL A 204 -2.47 11.37 13.26
CA VAL A 204 -3.16 10.18 12.75
C VAL A 204 -3.86 10.65 11.47
N LEU A 205 -3.08 10.89 10.44
CA LEU A 205 -3.54 10.91 9.09
C LEU A 205 -4.00 9.48 8.91
N PRO A 206 -5.32 9.24 8.76
CA PRO A 206 -5.80 7.91 8.43
C PRO A 206 -4.89 7.45 7.30
N ALA A 207 -4.32 6.24 7.43
CA ALA A 207 -3.45 5.65 6.43
C ALA A 207 -3.97 6.14 5.09
N PRO A 208 -3.21 6.95 4.32
CA PRO A 208 -3.72 7.38 3.03
C PRO A 208 -4.20 6.09 2.40
N GLN A 209 -5.43 6.07 1.89
CA GLN A 209 -5.95 4.90 1.19
C GLN A 209 -5.15 4.80 -0.12
N ILE A 210 -3.83 4.57 -0.03
CA ILE A 210 -2.88 4.57 -1.14
C ILE A 210 -3.37 3.54 -2.14
N TYR A 211 -3.86 2.41 -1.62
CA TYR A 211 -4.57 1.37 -2.33
C TYR A 211 -6.02 1.25 -1.83
N SER A 212 -6.94 2.05 -2.36
CA SER A 212 -8.36 1.98 -2.02
C SER A 212 -9.09 0.93 -2.88
N ILE A 213 -10.23 0.43 -2.39
CA ILE A 213 -11.13 -0.46 -3.14
C ILE A 213 -11.59 0.19 -4.46
N GLU A 214 -11.71 1.52 -4.49
CA GLU A 214 -12.09 2.26 -5.68
C GLU A 214 -10.97 2.28 -6.73
N ILE A 215 -9.72 2.50 -6.31
CA ILE A 215 -8.54 2.43 -7.19
C ILE A 215 -8.42 1.01 -7.75
N GLU A 216 -8.56 0.00 -6.90
CA GLU A 216 -8.53 -1.41 -7.30
C GLU A 216 -9.61 -1.71 -8.35
N SER A 217 -10.86 -1.33 -8.08
CA SER A 217 -11.99 -1.53 -8.99
C SER A 217 -11.77 -0.87 -10.35
N ARG A 218 -11.17 0.34 -10.34
CA ARG A 218 -10.81 1.07 -11.57
C ARG A 218 -9.70 0.37 -12.35
N ILE A 219 -8.67 -0.15 -11.68
CA ILE A 219 -7.59 -0.92 -12.31
C ILE A 219 -8.17 -2.19 -12.95
N ILE A 220 -8.94 -2.98 -12.20
CA ILE A 220 -9.56 -4.21 -12.70
C ILE A 220 -10.48 -3.92 -13.91
N ALA A 221 -11.32 -2.89 -13.82
CA ALA A 221 -12.19 -2.49 -14.92
C ALA A 221 -11.39 -2.05 -16.16
N ALA A 222 -10.36 -1.22 -15.98
CA ALA A 222 -9.52 -0.75 -17.07
C ALA A 222 -8.79 -1.91 -17.77
N VAL A 223 -8.22 -2.84 -17.01
CA VAL A 223 -7.56 -4.05 -17.54
C VAL A 223 -8.56 -4.93 -18.31
N ARG A 224 -9.75 -5.21 -17.73
CA ARG A 224 -10.79 -6.02 -18.39
C ARG A 224 -11.29 -5.42 -19.71
N THR A 225 -11.40 -4.10 -19.76
CA THR A 225 -11.85 -3.36 -20.95
C THR A 225 -10.73 -3.03 -21.95
N GLY A 226 -9.45 -3.21 -21.58
CA GLY A 226 -8.30 -2.79 -22.39
C GLY A 226 -8.12 -1.27 -22.49
N ASN A 227 -8.71 -0.49 -21.57
CA ASN A 227 -8.61 0.98 -21.59
C ASN A 227 -7.31 1.47 -20.93
N ILE A 228 -6.25 1.54 -21.72
CA ILE A 228 -4.90 1.94 -21.28
C ILE A 228 -4.88 3.37 -20.73
N GLN A 229 -5.68 4.29 -21.30
CA GLN A 229 -5.69 5.69 -20.86
C GLN A 229 -6.20 5.84 -19.43
N ILE A 230 -7.28 5.13 -19.09
CA ILE A 230 -7.82 5.12 -17.72
C ILE A 230 -6.86 4.41 -16.77
N LEU A 231 -6.22 3.33 -17.24
CA LEU A 231 -5.24 2.59 -16.44
C LEU A 231 -4.04 3.48 -16.07
N ASP A 232 -3.41 4.13 -17.05
CA ASP A 232 -2.25 5.02 -16.81
C ASP A 232 -2.62 6.19 -15.89
N LYS A 233 -3.80 6.80 -16.07
CA LYS A 233 -4.27 7.88 -15.19
C LYS A 233 -4.43 7.39 -13.74
N THR A 234 -4.96 6.17 -13.57
CA THR A 234 -5.19 5.57 -12.25
C THR A 234 -3.87 5.16 -11.59
N ILE A 235 -2.91 4.62 -12.36
CA ILE A 235 -1.56 4.30 -11.87
C ILE A 235 -0.81 5.59 -11.46
N GLN A 236 -0.88 6.66 -12.27
CA GLN A 236 -0.27 7.94 -11.91
C GLN A 236 -0.87 8.54 -10.64
N GLU A 237 -2.18 8.42 -10.46
CA GLU A 237 -2.87 8.83 -9.24
C GLU A 237 -2.39 8.03 -8.02
N LEU A 238 -2.27 6.70 -8.16
CA LEU A 238 -1.74 5.81 -7.13
C LEU A 238 -0.28 6.13 -6.77
N LEU A 239 0.59 6.34 -7.76
CA LEU A 239 1.98 6.76 -7.54
C LEU A 239 2.08 8.15 -6.91
N LYS A 240 1.18 9.07 -7.27
CA LYS A 240 1.12 10.40 -6.65
C LYS A 240 0.64 10.31 -5.20
N ASN A 241 -0.31 9.43 -4.90
CA ASN A 241 -0.77 9.18 -3.54
C ASN A 241 0.31 8.49 -2.70
N ALA A 242 1.06 7.57 -3.29
CA ALA A 242 2.23 6.93 -2.69
C ALA A 242 3.31 7.97 -2.37
N LYS A 243 3.69 8.80 -3.35
CA LYS A 243 4.65 9.90 -3.15
C LYS A 243 4.13 10.92 -2.16
N LYS A 244 2.83 11.22 -2.12
CA LYS A 244 2.25 12.10 -1.10
C LYS A 244 2.25 11.47 0.28
N ALA A 245 2.08 10.17 0.41
CA ALA A 245 2.20 9.44 1.67
C ALA A 245 3.66 9.40 2.15
N ASP A 246 4.59 9.21 1.21
CA ASP A 246 6.04 9.26 1.42
C ASP A 246 6.50 10.69 1.80
N LEU A 247 5.93 11.71 1.14
CA LEU A 247 6.15 13.14 1.43
C LEU A 247 5.34 13.64 2.64
N ALA A 248 4.32 12.91 3.09
CA ALA A 248 3.57 13.17 4.32
C ALA A 248 4.33 12.56 5.52
N LYS A 249 5.63 12.90 5.59
CA LYS A 249 6.43 13.09 6.81
C LYS A 249 6.01 12.23 8.02
N GLY A 250 6.01 10.90 7.89
CA GLY A 250 5.65 10.00 8.99
C GLY A 250 5.29 8.56 8.60
N TYR A 251 5.07 8.26 7.32
CA TYR A 251 4.93 6.88 6.86
C TYR A 251 6.30 6.25 6.59
N ASN A 252 6.56 5.08 7.18
CA ASN A 252 7.72 4.25 6.88
C ASN A 252 7.66 3.89 5.38
N ARG A 253 8.61 4.38 4.56
CA ARG A 253 8.71 4.07 3.12
C ARG A 253 8.48 2.56 2.84
N PRO A 254 9.12 1.63 3.57
CA PRO A 254 8.79 0.20 3.55
C PRO A 254 7.30 -0.15 3.68
N LEU A 255 6.54 0.50 4.58
CA LEU A 255 5.12 0.17 4.82
C LEU A 255 4.20 0.68 3.69
N ALA A 256 4.48 1.86 3.14
CA ALA A 256 3.73 2.40 2.01
C ALA A 256 3.93 1.54 0.76
N TYR A 257 5.19 1.14 0.48
CA TYR A 257 5.51 0.25 -0.63
C TYR A 257 4.97 -1.16 -0.38
N HIS A 258 5.12 -1.72 0.82
CA HIS A 258 4.54 -3.03 1.17
C HIS A 258 3.02 -3.08 0.97
N THR A 259 2.29 -2.04 1.39
CA THR A 259 0.82 -1.95 1.22
C THR A 259 0.43 -1.89 -0.27
N LEU A 260 1.20 -1.15 -1.07
CA LEU A 260 1.00 -1.05 -2.51
C LEU A 260 1.28 -2.37 -3.24
N ILE A 261 2.42 -2.99 -2.93
CA ILE A 261 2.84 -4.27 -3.51
C ILE A 261 1.76 -5.31 -3.20
N HIS A 262 1.38 -5.45 -1.93
CA HIS A 262 0.34 -6.42 -1.53
C HIS A 262 -1.01 -6.16 -2.21
N GLY A 263 -1.44 -4.89 -2.33
CA GLY A 263 -2.67 -4.54 -3.03
C GLY A 263 -2.64 -4.89 -4.53
N LEU A 264 -1.50 -4.68 -5.18
CA LEU A 264 -1.30 -5.05 -6.59
C LEU A 264 -1.21 -6.57 -6.78
N GLU A 265 -0.60 -7.31 -5.86
CA GLU A 265 -0.58 -8.78 -5.85
C GLU A 265 -1.99 -9.36 -5.75
N LEU A 266 -2.82 -8.86 -4.82
CA LEU A 266 -4.22 -9.25 -4.70
C LEU A 266 -5.03 -8.91 -5.97
N THR A 267 -4.68 -7.82 -6.64
CA THR A 267 -5.31 -7.43 -7.90
C THR A 267 -4.94 -8.39 -9.02
N LEU A 268 -3.68 -8.79 -9.13
CA LEU A 268 -3.25 -9.83 -10.06
C LEU A 268 -3.91 -11.18 -9.76
N GLN A 269 -4.12 -11.49 -8.47
CA GLN A 269 -4.90 -12.66 -8.06
C GLN A 269 -6.35 -12.60 -8.56
N ARG A 270 -7.02 -11.47 -8.41
CA ARG A 270 -8.40 -11.25 -8.89
C ARG A 270 -8.52 -11.19 -10.41
N LEU A 271 -7.42 -10.88 -11.10
CA LEU A 271 -7.29 -10.96 -12.55
C LEU A 271 -6.87 -12.35 -13.05
N GLU A 272 -6.73 -13.34 -12.15
CA GLU A 272 -6.31 -14.72 -12.46
C GLU A 272 -4.92 -14.81 -13.11
N HIS A 273 -4.01 -13.91 -12.73
CA HIS A 273 -2.66 -13.78 -13.30
C HIS A 273 -1.52 -13.94 -12.27
N MET A 274 -1.74 -14.70 -11.18
CA MET A 274 -0.70 -14.98 -10.17
C MET A 274 0.53 -15.69 -10.74
N GLU A 275 0.38 -16.40 -11.85
CA GLU A 275 1.47 -17.08 -12.55
C GLU A 275 2.62 -16.13 -12.89
N ILE A 276 2.35 -14.83 -13.07
CA ILE A 276 3.36 -13.82 -13.37
C ILE A 276 4.35 -13.64 -12.21
N ILE A 277 3.86 -13.71 -10.97
CA ILE A 277 4.70 -13.59 -9.77
C ILE A 277 5.42 -14.91 -9.51
N ILE A 278 4.70 -16.03 -9.64
CA ILE A 278 5.23 -17.38 -9.38
C ILE A 278 6.37 -17.74 -10.35
N ASN A 279 6.28 -17.29 -11.61
CA ASN A 279 7.26 -17.59 -12.64
C ASN A 279 8.46 -16.62 -12.66
N GLU A 280 8.50 -15.62 -11.79
CA GLU A 280 9.62 -14.67 -11.71
C GLU A 280 10.58 -15.10 -10.59
N PRO A 281 11.71 -15.75 -10.92
CA PRO A 281 12.56 -16.44 -9.94
C PRO A 281 13.21 -15.50 -8.93
N ASN A 282 13.41 -14.22 -9.29
CA ASN A 282 14.06 -13.23 -8.43
C ASN A 282 13.06 -12.30 -7.73
N TYR A 283 11.75 -12.55 -7.84
CA TYR A 283 10.73 -11.65 -7.29
C TYR A 283 10.92 -11.40 -5.79
N GLN A 284 11.25 -12.44 -5.02
CA GLN A 284 11.50 -12.35 -3.56
C GLN A 284 12.86 -11.71 -3.19
N GLU A 285 13.76 -11.54 -4.15
CA GLU A 285 15.08 -10.91 -3.93
C GLU A 285 15.10 -9.45 -4.37
N MET A 286 14.10 -9.01 -5.14
CA MET A 286 13.94 -7.61 -5.56
C MET A 286 13.67 -6.69 -4.36
N ASP A 287 14.19 -5.47 -4.44
CA ASP A 287 13.80 -4.39 -3.53
C ASP A 287 12.34 -3.95 -3.78
N ASP A 288 11.76 -3.23 -2.82
CA ASP A 288 10.36 -2.80 -2.87
C ASP A 288 10.03 -1.91 -4.10
N GLU A 289 11.00 -1.10 -4.55
CA GLU A 289 10.81 -0.21 -5.69
C GLU A 289 10.83 -1.00 -7.01
N GLN A 290 11.73 -1.98 -7.11
CA GLN A 290 11.82 -2.93 -8.20
C GLN A 290 10.55 -3.79 -8.31
N ARG A 291 10.05 -4.33 -7.19
CA ARG A 291 8.79 -5.10 -7.17
C ARG A 291 7.60 -4.26 -7.61
N LEU A 292 7.48 -3.04 -7.10
CA LEU A 292 6.40 -2.13 -7.47
C LEU A 292 6.41 -1.86 -8.97
N ASN A 293 7.57 -1.51 -9.53
CA ASN A 293 7.71 -1.25 -10.96
C ASN A 293 7.38 -2.49 -11.80
N PHE A 294 7.88 -3.66 -11.39
CA PHE A 294 7.58 -4.94 -12.05
C PHE A 294 6.07 -5.21 -12.10
N LEU A 295 5.36 -5.09 -10.97
CA LEU A 295 3.91 -5.32 -10.92
C LEU A 295 3.13 -4.33 -11.80
N LEU A 296 3.49 -3.05 -11.77
CA LEU A 296 2.85 -2.03 -12.59
C LEU A 296 3.04 -2.27 -14.09
N ASP A 297 4.25 -2.65 -14.51
CA ASP A 297 4.53 -2.98 -15.91
C ASP A 297 3.74 -4.21 -16.37
N LYS A 298 3.66 -5.25 -15.53
CA LYS A 298 2.89 -6.46 -15.88
C LYS A 298 1.39 -6.19 -15.99
N ILE A 299 0.83 -5.34 -15.12
CA ILE A 299 -0.57 -4.92 -15.21
C ILE A 299 -0.83 -4.16 -16.53
N LYS A 300 0.11 -3.32 -16.96
CA LYS A 300 0.03 -2.65 -18.26
C LYS A 300 0.11 -3.62 -19.43
N ASP A 301 1.02 -4.59 -19.37
CA ASP A 301 1.15 -5.63 -20.40
C ASP A 301 -0.16 -6.43 -20.57
N ILE A 302 -0.84 -6.78 -19.47
CA ILE A 302 -2.13 -7.48 -19.53
C ILE A 302 -3.18 -6.60 -20.21
N ALA A 303 -3.26 -5.32 -19.86
CA ALA A 303 -4.20 -4.39 -20.47
C ALA A 303 -3.93 -4.17 -21.96
N ILE A 304 -2.66 -4.12 -22.37
CA ILE A 304 -2.24 -4.02 -23.78
C ILE A 304 -2.67 -5.27 -24.54
N LYS A 305 -2.34 -6.47 -24.04
CA LYS A 305 -2.77 -7.73 -24.65
C LYS A 305 -4.29 -7.82 -24.74
N LYS A 306 -5.02 -7.30 -23.74
CA LYS A 306 -6.48 -7.27 -23.77
C LYS A 306 -7.02 -6.26 -24.78
N LYS A 307 -6.38 -5.10 -24.94
CA LYS A 307 -6.70 -4.13 -25.99
C LYS A 307 -6.43 -4.69 -27.38
N GLU A 308 -5.32 -5.38 -27.57
CA GLU A 308 -4.96 -6.02 -28.84
C GLU A 308 -5.95 -7.14 -29.18
N ALA A 309 -6.29 -7.99 -28.21
CA ALA A 309 -7.35 -8.99 -28.35
C ALA A 309 -8.71 -8.34 -28.68
N ASN A 310 -9.09 -7.28 -27.96
CA ASN A 310 -10.34 -6.56 -28.22
C ASN A 310 -10.32 -5.83 -29.57
N SER A 311 -9.17 -5.34 -30.05
CA SER A 311 -9.04 -4.70 -31.36
C SER A 311 -9.08 -5.70 -32.51
N SER A 312 -8.51 -6.90 -32.31
CA SER A 312 -8.68 -8.04 -33.21
C SER A 312 -10.15 -8.46 -33.26
N ASP A 313 -10.81 -8.56 -32.11
CA ASP A 313 -12.22 -8.88 -32.00
C ASP A 313 -13.11 -7.76 -32.56
N GLU A 314 -12.75 -6.48 -32.42
CA GLU A 314 -13.49 -5.34 -32.99
C GLU A 314 -13.33 -5.24 -34.51
N ILE A 315 -12.14 -5.54 -35.04
CA ILE A 315 -11.88 -5.63 -36.48
C ILE A 315 -12.61 -6.83 -37.07
N ASP A 316 -12.56 -8.01 -36.42
CA ASP A 316 -13.32 -9.20 -36.82
C ASP A 316 -14.83 -8.93 -36.76
N LEU A 317 -15.31 -8.31 -35.68
CA LEU A 317 -16.72 -8.01 -35.49
C LEU A 317 -17.23 -6.99 -36.51
N SER A 318 -16.45 -5.95 -36.80
CA SER A 318 -16.78 -4.94 -37.81
C SER A 318 -16.90 -5.59 -39.19
N LYS A 319 -15.92 -6.42 -39.56
CA LYS A 319 -15.91 -7.14 -40.84
C LYS A 319 -17.09 -8.12 -40.93
N ARG A 320 -17.34 -8.90 -39.87
CA ARG A 320 -18.49 -9.81 -39.80
C ARG A 320 -19.83 -9.08 -39.87
N LEU A 321 -19.93 -7.90 -39.28
CA LEU A 321 -21.13 -7.06 -39.35
C LEU A 321 -21.34 -6.51 -40.77
N GLU A 322 -20.28 -6.05 -41.44
CA GLU A 322 -20.36 -5.65 -42.84
C GLU A 322 -20.76 -6.82 -43.75
N ASP A 323 -20.15 -7.99 -43.57
CA ASP A 323 -20.45 -9.18 -44.35
C ASP A 323 -21.87 -9.68 -44.08
N TYR A 324 -22.35 -9.55 -42.84
CA TYR A 324 -23.74 -9.85 -42.49
C TYR A 324 -24.72 -8.90 -43.20
N ILE A 325 -24.44 -7.60 -43.22
CA ILE A 325 -25.24 -6.61 -43.97
C ILE A 325 -25.21 -6.95 -45.47
N LYS A 326 -24.04 -7.19 -46.05
CA LYS A 326 -23.87 -7.56 -47.46
C LYS A 326 -24.59 -8.86 -47.83
N GLY A 327 -24.64 -9.84 -46.92
CA GLY A 327 -25.32 -11.12 -47.16
C GLY A 327 -26.84 -11.08 -46.97
N ARG A 328 -27.36 -10.12 -46.19
CA ARG A 328 -28.77 -10.11 -45.76
C ARG A 328 -29.54 -8.82 -46.11
N PHE A 329 -28.93 -7.82 -46.75
CA PHE A 329 -29.59 -6.53 -47.04
C PHE A 329 -30.89 -6.66 -47.83
N SER A 330 -31.02 -7.68 -48.70
CA SER A 330 -32.23 -7.96 -49.48
C SER A 330 -33.43 -8.40 -48.62
N ASN A 331 -33.24 -8.73 -47.35
CA ASN A 331 -34.34 -9.09 -46.45
C ASN A 331 -35.06 -7.81 -45.94
N PRO A 332 -36.34 -7.58 -46.29
CA PRO A 332 -37.07 -6.38 -45.86
C PRO A 332 -37.30 -6.30 -44.34
N ASN A 333 -37.23 -7.43 -43.62
CA ASN A 333 -37.43 -7.50 -42.17
C ASN A 333 -36.12 -7.40 -41.37
N LEU A 334 -34.99 -7.10 -42.02
CA LEU A 334 -33.71 -6.97 -41.35
C LEU A 334 -33.72 -5.77 -40.39
N THR A 335 -33.61 -6.05 -39.09
CA THR A 335 -33.65 -5.06 -37.99
C THR A 335 -32.41 -5.17 -37.11
N LEU A 336 -32.12 -4.11 -36.36
CA LEU A 336 -31.04 -4.11 -35.37
C LEU A 336 -31.21 -5.22 -34.33
N TYR A 337 -32.46 -5.47 -33.90
CA TYR A 337 -32.80 -6.56 -32.99
C TYR A 337 -32.34 -7.93 -33.51
N MET A 338 -32.60 -8.24 -34.79
CA MET A 338 -32.17 -9.50 -35.41
C MET A 338 -30.65 -9.63 -35.42
N VAL A 339 -29.95 -8.55 -35.78
CA VAL A 339 -28.48 -8.51 -35.77
C VAL A 339 -27.95 -8.71 -34.35
N ALA A 340 -28.50 -8.01 -33.36
CA ALA A 340 -28.09 -8.16 -31.96
C ALA A 340 -28.27 -9.61 -31.48
N LYS A 341 -29.39 -10.24 -31.83
CA LYS A 341 -29.68 -11.64 -31.49
C LYS A 341 -28.69 -12.62 -32.13
N ASP A 342 -28.43 -12.49 -33.43
CA ASP A 342 -27.53 -13.38 -34.17
C ASP A 342 -26.07 -13.26 -33.73
N PHE A 343 -25.69 -12.08 -33.22
CA PHE A 343 -24.35 -11.81 -32.67
C PHE A 343 -24.26 -12.08 -31.16
N GLY A 344 -25.34 -12.53 -30.50
CA GLY A 344 -25.36 -12.82 -29.07
C GLY A 344 -25.15 -11.59 -28.18
N LYS A 345 -25.57 -10.41 -28.64
CA LYS A 345 -25.41 -9.13 -27.94
C LYS A 345 -26.75 -8.52 -27.57
N LYS A 346 -26.73 -7.62 -26.57
CA LYS A 346 -27.89 -6.78 -26.24
C LYS A 346 -28.09 -5.73 -27.34
N GLU A 347 -29.36 -5.41 -27.63
CA GLU A 347 -29.70 -4.44 -28.67
C GLU A 347 -29.13 -3.04 -28.38
N THR A 348 -29.13 -2.61 -27.12
CA THR A 348 -28.54 -1.33 -26.70
C THR A 348 -27.04 -1.27 -26.99
N TRP A 349 -26.31 -2.34 -26.68
CA TRP A 349 -24.88 -2.44 -26.99
C TRP A 349 -24.62 -2.39 -28.50
N MET A 350 -25.43 -3.10 -29.30
CA MET A 350 -25.30 -3.11 -30.75
C MET A 350 -25.62 -1.75 -31.39
N TYR A 351 -26.59 -1.01 -30.82
CA TYR A 351 -26.91 0.35 -31.25
C TYR A 351 -25.70 1.27 -31.07
N ASP A 352 -25.12 1.30 -29.86
CA ASP A 352 -23.96 2.14 -29.54
C ASP A 352 -22.74 1.74 -30.37
N TYR A 353 -22.52 0.43 -30.57
CA TYR A 353 -21.45 -0.10 -31.41
C TYR A 353 -21.58 0.36 -32.87
N CYS A 354 -22.75 0.20 -33.49
CA CYS A 354 -22.96 0.62 -34.88
C CYS A 354 -22.76 2.13 -35.07
N LYS A 355 -23.27 2.94 -34.14
CA LYS A 355 -23.15 4.40 -34.19
C LYS A 355 -21.71 4.86 -34.05
N ASN A 356 -20.94 4.24 -33.16
CA ASN A 356 -19.54 4.56 -32.97
C ASN A 356 -18.68 4.07 -34.14
N GLN A 357 -18.95 2.89 -34.69
CA GLN A 357 -18.12 2.30 -35.72
C GLN A 357 -18.37 2.87 -37.12
N PHE A 358 -19.64 3.11 -37.48
CA PHE A 358 -19.98 3.64 -38.81
C PHE A 358 -20.22 5.15 -38.83
N GLY A 359 -20.25 5.81 -37.67
CA GLY A 359 -20.66 7.21 -37.53
C GLY A 359 -22.16 7.44 -37.79
N GLU A 360 -22.92 6.38 -38.06
CA GLU A 360 -24.34 6.42 -38.39
C GLU A 360 -25.10 5.23 -37.77
N THR A 361 -26.43 5.33 -37.69
CA THR A 361 -27.24 4.21 -37.16
C THR A 361 -27.22 3.02 -38.12
N PHE A 362 -27.45 1.81 -37.59
CA PHE A 362 -27.59 0.60 -38.42
C PHE A 362 -28.63 0.76 -39.53
N SER A 363 -29.77 1.38 -39.24
CA SER A 363 -30.82 1.62 -40.24
C SER A 363 -30.36 2.56 -41.36
N SER A 364 -29.58 3.59 -41.02
CA SER A 364 -28.96 4.50 -42.00
C SER A 364 -27.95 3.75 -42.86
N LYS A 365 -27.05 2.96 -42.25
CA LYS A 365 -26.05 2.15 -42.95
C LYS A 365 -26.69 1.16 -43.93
N LEU A 366 -27.72 0.45 -43.47
CA LEU A 366 -28.49 -0.49 -44.29
C LEU A 366 -29.18 0.24 -45.45
N GLN A 367 -29.79 1.39 -45.21
CA GLN A 367 -30.40 2.20 -46.27
C GLN A 367 -29.36 2.64 -47.31
N SER A 368 -28.22 3.18 -46.87
CA SER A 368 -27.13 3.60 -47.74
C SER A 368 -26.65 2.44 -48.60
N PHE A 369 -26.45 1.25 -48.02
CA PHE A 369 -26.04 0.05 -48.75
C PHE A 369 -27.08 -0.35 -49.82
N ARG A 370 -28.36 -0.42 -49.45
CA ARG A 370 -29.45 -0.75 -50.38
C ARG A 370 -29.55 0.22 -51.55
N LEU A 371 -29.37 1.52 -51.29
CA LEU A 371 -29.47 2.56 -52.32
C LEU A 371 -28.23 2.59 -53.23
N SER A 372 -27.03 2.33 -52.70
CA SER A 372 -25.84 2.13 -53.53
C SER A 372 -26.03 0.95 -54.48
N ARG A 373 -26.51 -0.19 -53.97
CA ARG A 373 -26.82 -1.35 -54.82
C ARG A 373 -27.91 -1.05 -55.85
N ALA A 374 -28.90 -0.24 -55.49
CA ALA A 374 -29.93 0.20 -56.44
C ALA A 374 -29.33 1.02 -57.59
N LYS A 375 -28.40 1.95 -57.31
CA LYS A 375 -27.72 2.73 -58.36
C LYS A 375 -26.96 1.83 -59.32
N GLU A 376 -26.25 0.83 -58.81
CA GLU A 376 -25.55 -0.17 -59.63
C GLU A 376 -26.52 -0.93 -60.54
N LEU A 377 -27.62 -1.45 -59.98
CA LEU A 377 -28.63 -2.18 -60.76
C LEU A 377 -29.31 -1.28 -61.80
N LEU A 378 -29.58 -0.01 -61.47
CA LEU A 378 -30.16 0.96 -62.40
C LEU A 378 -29.25 1.26 -63.59
N ALA A 379 -27.92 1.23 -63.38
CA ALA A 379 -26.91 1.49 -64.40
C ALA A 379 -26.57 0.25 -65.25
N GLN A 380 -26.61 -0.94 -64.65
CA GLN A 380 -26.10 -2.18 -65.25
C GLN A 380 -27.19 -3.10 -65.82
N THR A 381 -28.46 -2.85 -65.51
CA THR A 381 -29.56 -3.77 -65.85
C THR A 381 -30.80 -3.05 -66.38
N GLU A 382 -31.62 -3.77 -67.15
CA GLU A 382 -32.93 -3.31 -67.64
C GLU A 382 -34.09 -3.66 -66.68
N LEU A 383 -33.78 -4.19 -65.49
CA LEU A 383 -34.79 -4.59 -64.50
C LEU A 383 -35.76 -3.44 -64.21
N SER A 384 -37.03 -3.74 -64.03
CA SER A 384 -38.02 -2.75 -63.64
C SER A 384 -37.72 -2.17 -62.25
N ILE A 385 -38.22 -0.96 -61.99
CA ILE A 385 -38.08 -0.30 -60.67
C ILE A 385 -38.70 -1.16 -59.55
N GLU A 386 -39.70 -1.96 -59.87
CA GLU A 386 -40.36 -2.87 -58.95
C GLU A 386 -39.46 -4.07 -58.61
N GLU A 387 -38.87 -4.73 -59.61
CA GLU A 387 -37.91 -5.82 -59.40
C GLU A 387 -36.68 -5.37 -58.62
N ILE A 388 -36.13 -4.20 -58.94
CA ILE A 388 -35.00 -3.63 -58.20
C ILE A 388 -35.39 -3.39 -56.74
N SER A 389 -36.60 -2.87 -56.48
CA SER A 389 -37.05 -2.61 -55.12
C SER A 389 -37.13 -3.88 -54.25
N ILE A 390 -37.56 -4.99 -54.84
CA ILE A 390 -37.63 -6.29 -54.16
C ILE A 390 -36.20 -6.83 -53.93
N GLN A 391 -35.34 -6.79 -54.95
CA GLN A 391 -33.97 -7.32 -54.86
C GLN A 391 -33.11 -6.61 -53.79
N ILE A 392 -33.30 -5.31 -53.59
CA ILE A 392 -32.55 -4.55 -52.58
C ILE A 392 -33.26 -4.55 -51.21
N GLY A 393 -34.38 -5.27 -51.05
CA GLY A 393 -35.03 -5.46 -49.76
C GLY A 393 -35.97 -4.35 -49.29
N TYR A 394 -36.62 -3.62 -50.23
CA TYR A 394 -37.80 -2.83 -49.89
C TYR A 394 -39.06 -3.69 -50.07
N GLY A 395 -39.96 -3.65 -49.09
CA GLY A 395 -41.23 -4.38 -49.16
C GLY A 395 -42.20 -3.88 -50.24
N ASN A 396 -41.99 -2.67 -50.77
CA ASN A 396 -42.72 -2.16 -51.93
C ASN A 396 -41.95 -1.05 -52.67
N SER A 397 -42.28 -0.87 -53.95
CA SER A 397 -41.64 0.09 -54.84
C SER A 397 -41.89 1.56 -54.46
N HIS A 398 -43.01 1.87 -53.81
CA HIS A 398 -43.33 3.24 -53.36
C HIS A 398 -42.38 3.72 -52.26
N SER A 399 -42.07 2.87 -51.28
CA SER A 399 -41.11 3.15 -50.22
C SER A 399 -39.70 3.32 -50.77
N PHE A 400 -39.32 2.48 -51.73
CA PHE A 400 -38.04 2.60 -52.44
C PHE A 400 -37.92 3.94 -53.18
N ARG A 401 -38.91 4.30 -54.01
CA ARG A 401 -38.87 5.57 -54.78
C ARG A 401 -38.72 6.79 -53.88
N ARG A 402 -39.43 6.83 -52.75
CA ARG A 402 -39.32 7.91 -51.76
C ARG A 402 -37.94 7.96 -51.10
N ALA A 403 -37.40 6.80 -50.72
CA ALA A 403 -36.08 6.72 -50.11
C ALA A 403 -34.97 7.10 -51.09
N PHE A 404 -35.04 6.60 -52.33
CA PHE A 404 -34.08 6.90 -53.38
C PHE A 404 -34.07 8.41 -53.69
N LYS A 405 -35.23 9.00 -54.01
CA LYS A 405 -35.33 10.45 -54.30
C LYS A 405 -34.78 11.33 -53.18
N ARG A 406 -35.01 10.94 -51.92
CA ARG A 406 -34.49 11.68 -50.75
C ARG A 406 -32.96 11.70 -50.70
N VAL A 407 -32.32 10.60 -51.06
CA VAL A 407 -30.86 10.42 -50.92
C VAL A 407 -30.11 10.80 -52.20
N SER A 408 -30.67 10.53 -53.38
CA SER A 408 -30.03 10.82 -54.67
C SER A 408 -30.45 12.16 -55.29
N GLY A 409 -31.52 12.80 -54.78
CA GLY A 409 -32.08 14.03 -55.35
C GLY A 409 -33.01 13.83 -56.55
N SER A 410 -33.03 12.63 -57.16
CA SER A 410 -33.83 12.30 -58.34
C SER A 410 -34.56 10.95 -58.17
N THR A 411 -35.64 10.73 -58.92
CA THR A 411 -36.32 9.44 -58.90
C THR A 411 -35.45 8.35 -59.55
N PRO A 412 -35.65 7.06 -59.22
CA PRO A 412 -34.94 5.97 -59.88
C PRO A 412 -35.06 5.98 -61.42
N ALA A 413 -36.21 6.41 -61.94
CA ALA A 413 -36.45 6.51 -63.38
C ALA A 413 -35.65 7.65 -64.02
N GLU A 414 -35.68 8.84 -63.40
CA GLU A 414 -34.88 9.99 -63.83
C GLU A 414 -33.37 9.67 -63.77
N TYR A 415 -32.92 8.98 -62.73
CA TYR A 415 -31.52 8.57 -62.58
C TYR A 415 -31.08 7.60 -63.68
N ARG A 416 -31.93 6.65 -64.06
CA ARG A 416 -31.66 5.73 -65.18
C ARG A 416 -31.60 6.46 -66.51
N GLU A 417 -32.51 7.40 -66.75
CA GLU A 417 -32.52 8.20 -67.99
C GLU A 417 -31.24 9.05 -68.10
N PHE A 418 -30.78 9.63 -66.99
CA PHE A 418 -29.55 10.40 -66.93
C PHE A 418 -28.32 9.57 -67.32
N ILE A 419 -28.11 8.41 -66.67
CA ILE A 419 -26.99 7.51 -66.99
C ILE A 419 -27.09 6.96 -68.42
N GLY A 420 -28.31 6.68 -68.89
CA GLY A 420 -28.53 6.21 -70.26
C GLY A 420 -28.20 7.24 -71.34
N LYS A 421 -28.13 8.54 -71.01
CA LYS A 421 -27.67 9.61 -71.90
C LYS A 421 -26.15 9.76 -71.86
N GLU A 422 -25.53 9.71 -70.68
CA GLU A 422 -24.06 9.77 -70.53
C GLU A 422 -23.34 8.58 -71.21
N ASN A 423 -23.92 7.38 -71.22
CA ASN A 423 -23.32 6.23 -71.90
C ASN A 423 -23.52 6.21 -73.43
N LYS A 424 -24.25 7.19 -73.99
CA LYS A 424 -24.54 7.31 -75.44
C LYS A 424 -23.81 8.48 -76.11
N GLU A 425 -23.26 9.41 -75.33
CA GLU A 425 -22.28 10.42 -75.77
C GLU A 425 -20.86 9.85 -75.64
#